data_AF-A0A958ILX5-F1
#
_entry.id   AF-A0A958ILX5-F1
#
_cell.length_a   1.000
_cell.length_b   1.000
_cell.length_c   1.000
_cell.angle_alpha   90.00
_cell.angle_beta   90.00
_cell.angle_gamma   90.00
#
_symmetry.space_group_name_H-M   'P 1'
#
loop_
_entity.id
_entity.type
_entity.pdbx_description
1 polymer ?
#
loop_
_entity_poly.entity_id
_entity_poly.type
_entity_poly.pdbx_seq_one_letter_code
_entity_poly.pdbx_strand_id
1 'polypeptide(L)'
;MKNWHKRWKNFVNFLQENKIRNVSLDDLLLKFIFISVLVIATLWLMPAERPFEYSNLNVNSIAPEEIIAPFKFAIQKTPDELEKERQQANLSVPVLFDRNPDILSRQSLTLKQFQEELVNFLKRNNLDGQQRDDTLTRNTKVPVDSFLQVLNIKYSLQLNFDAFLDLYELQRENLLSGWFKVVRNNLSQMYTTGILDRSKAEFQEKQIVVSENSIETTYNPEDLLEIREANNLVKSQLQNQFPQNQRVLRLAEQILPGFLIPNLNYNEKITQTRKEEAVHDVPLTRGYVE
;
A
#
# COMPACT_ATOMS: atom_id res chain seq x y z
N MET A 1 -76.71 8.30 -63.12
CA MET A 1 -75.35 7.72 -63.10
C MET A 1 -74.89 7.01 -64.39
N LYS A 2 -75.76 6.65 -65.36
CA LYS A 2 -75.37 5.92 -66.59
C LYS A 2 -74.62 6.73 -67.67
N ASN A 3 -74.71 8.05 -67.68
CA ASN A 3 -74.15 8.88 -68.76
C ASN A 3 -72.64 9.15 -68.65
N TRP A 4 -72.08 9.16 -67.43
CA TRP A 4 -70.66 9.47 -67.23
C TRP A 4 -69.76 8.31 -67.66
N HIS A 5 -70.17 7.08 -67.35
CA HIS A 5 -69.45 5.87 -67.74
C HIS A 5 -69.39 5.68 -69.27
N LYS A 6 -70.44 6.12 -70.00
CA LYS A 6 -70.47 6.09 -71.47
C LYS A 6 -69.56 7.17 -72.08
N ARG A 7 -69.50 8.37 -71.50
CA ARG A 7 -68.57 9.44 -71.93
C ARG A 7 -67.12 9.07 -71.67
N TRP A 8 -66.83 8.42 -70.53
CA TRP A 8 -65.50 7.92 -70.21
C TRP A 8 -65.05 6.81 -71.17
N LYS A 9 -65.91 5.83 -71.45
CA LYS A 9 -65.61 4.79 -72.46
C LYS A 9 -65.39 5.36 -73.85
N ASN A 10 -66.19 6.35 -74.27
CA ASN A 10 -65.99 7.00 -75.58
C ASN A 10 -64.69 7.80 -75.64
N PHE A 11 -64.27 8.43 -74.54
CA PHE A 11 -63.02 9.17 -74.46
C PHE A 11 -61.80 8.23 -74.46
N VAL A 12 -61.87 7.12 -73.72
CA VAL A 12 -60.82 6.09 -73.73
C VAL A 12 -60.72 5.43 -75.10
N ASN A 13 -61.85 5.10 -75.75
CA ASN A 13 -61.85 4.55 -77.11
C ASN A 13 -61.27 5.56 -78.13
N PHE A 14 -61.60 6.86 -78.01
CA PHE A 14 -61.04 7.90 -78.88
C PHE A 14 -59.51 8.05 -78.73
N LEU A 15 -59.00 7.93 -77.50
CA LEU A 15 -57.56 7.94 -77.23
C LEU A 15 -56.84 6.68 -77.75
N GLN A 16 -57.53 5.54 -77.81
CA GLN A 16 -56.97 4.29 -78.34
C GLN A 16 -57.01 4.21 -79.87
N GLU A 17 -58.01 4.82 -80.53
CA GLU A 17 -58.16 4.80 -81.99
C GLU A 17 -57.22 5.79 -82.71
N ASN A 18 -56.94 6.95 -82.12
CA ASN A 18 -56.03 7.93 -82.71
C ASN A 18 -54.57 7.59 -82.38
N LYS A 19 -53.85 7.05 -83.37
CA LYS A 19 -52.40 6.82 -83.29
C LYS A 19 -51.66 7.95 -84.01
N ILE A 20 -50.76 8.62 -83.30
CA ILE A 20 -49.85 9.60 -83.89
C ILE A 20 -48.48 8.94 -83.99
N ARG A 21 -47.97 8.78 -85.22
CA ARG A 21 -46.59 8.36 -85.49
C ARG A 21 -46.19 7.06 -84.76
N ASN A 22 -47.04 6.04 -84.89
CA ASN A 22 -46.88 4.68 -84.35
C ASN A 22 -46.93 4.49 -82.82
N VAL A 23 -47.31 5.52 -82.05
CA VAL A 23 -47.56 5.38 -80.60
C VAL A 23 -49.02 5.72 -80.31
N SER A 24 -49.68 4.94 -79.45
CA SER A 24 -51.06 5.20 -79.02
C SER A 24 -51.10 6.37 -78.04
N LEU A 25 -52.14 7.22 -78.13
CA LEU A 25 -52.22 8.46 -77.34
C LEU A 25 -52.40 8.20 -75.84
N ASP A 26 -52.86 7.01 -75.45
CA ASP A 26 -52.95 6.56 -74.06
C ASP A 26 -51.57 6.46 -73.38
N ASP A 27 -50.56 5.90 -74.06
CA ASP A 27 -49.19 5.78 -73.54
C ASP A 27 -48.51 7.15 -73.41
N LEU A 28 -48.77 8.08 -74.34
CA LEU A 28 -48.27 9.45 -74.26
C LEU A 28 -48.90 10.22 -73.08
N LEU A 29 -50.20 10.07 -72.87
CA LEU A 29 -50.90 10.69 -71.74
C LEU A 29 -50.39 10.15 -70.40
N LEU A 30 -50.18 8.83 -70.30
CA LEU A 30 -49.69 8.18 -69.10
C LEU A 30 -48.27 8.65 -68.74
N LYS A 31 -47.36 8.75 -69.73
CA LYS A 31 -46.01 9.29 -69.55
C LYS A 31 -46.03 10.75 -69.09
N PHE A 32 -46.92 11.58 -69.64
CA PHE A 32 -47.05 12.98 -69.25
C PHE A 32 -47.50 13.11 -67.79
N ILE A 33 -48.48 12.30 -67.38
CA ILE A 33 -48.94 12.24 -65.99
C ILE A 33 -47.79 11.79 -65.09
N PHE A 34 -47.05 10.74 -65.46
CA PHE A 34 -45.92 10.26 -64.66
C PHE A 34 -44.81 11.30 -64.49
N ILE A 35 -44.46 12.02 -65.56
CA ILE A 35 -43.47 13.11 -65.51
C ILE A 35 -43.96 14.24 -64.61
N SER A 36 -45.23 14.64 -64.71
CA SER A 36 -45.79 15.71 -63.88
C SER A 36 -45.78 15.36 -62.39
N VAL A 37 -46.15 14.12 -62.03
CA VAL A 37 -46.10 13.62 -60.65
C VAL A 37 -44.66 13.58 -60.14
N LEU A 38 -43.71 13.15 -60.98
CA LEU A 38 -42.30 13.09 -60.61
C LEU A 38 -41.73 14.48 -60.35
N VAL A 39 -42.03 15.47 -61.19
CA VAL A 39 -41.59 16.86 -61.00
C VAL A 39 -42.15 17.44 -59.71
N ILE A 40 -43.46 17.24 -59.44
CA ILE A 40 -44.10 17.71 -58.22
C ILE A 40 -43.49 17.04 -56.99
N ALA A 41 -43.25 15.72 -57.04
CA ALA A 41 -42.62 14.98 -55.96
C ALA A 41 -41.20 15.49 -55.67
N THR A 42 -40.38 15.75 -56.70
CA THR A 42 -39.02 16.27 -56.50
C THR A 42 -38.98 17.66 -55.88
N LEU A 43 -39.92 18.54 -56.25
CA LEU A 43 -40.04 19.86 -55.64
C LEU A 43 -40.52 19.79 -54.20
N TRP A 44 -41.40 18.84 -53.89
CA TRP A 44 -41.92 18.64 -52.54
C TRP A 44 -40.92 17.95 -51.61
N LEU A 45 -40.03 17.11 -52.15
CA LEU A 45 -38.99 16.43 -51.38
C LEU A 45 -37.77 17.30 -51.09
N MET A 46 -37.56 18.40 -51.84
CA MET A 46 -36.47 19.33 -51.54
C MET A 46 -36.76 20.05 -50.22
N PRO A 47 -35.94 19.83 -49.17
CA PRO A 47 -36.09 20.57 -47.93
C PRO A 47 -35.81 22.04 -48.22
N ALA A 48 -36.72 22.93 -47.77
CA ALA A 48 -36.48 24.37 -47.86
C ALA A 48 -35.17 24.70 -47.13
N GLU A 49 -34.21 25.29 -47.83
CA GLU A 49 -32.96 25.76 -47.24
C GLU A 49 -33.30 26.66 -46.05
N ARG A 50 -32.82 26.30 -44.85
CA ARG A 50 -33.02 27.16 -43.68
C ARG A 50 -32.26 28.47 -43.94
N PRO A 51 -32.85 29.65 -43.70
CA PRO A 51 -32.12 30.90 -43.82
C PRO A 51 -30.89 30.86 -42.89
N PHE A 52 -29.72 31.23 -43.39
CA PHE A 52 -28.49 31.27 -42.61
C PHE A 52 -28.69 32.19 -41.39
N GLU A 53 -28.57 31.63 -40.18
CA GLU A 53 -28.84 32.33 -38.91
C GLU A 53 -27.92 33.53 -38.63
N TYR A 54 -26.92 33.82 -39.49
CA TYR A 54 -25.85 34.80 -39.24
C TYR A 54 -25.73 35.92 -40.29
N SER A 55 -26.75 36.18 -41.11
CA SER A 55 -26.64 37.09 -42.27
C SER A 55 -26.62 38.60 -41.97
N ASN A 56 -26.73 39.02 -40.72
CA ASN A 56 -26.89 40.42 -40.28
C ASN A 56 -25.80 40.91 -39.31
N LEU A 57 -24.66 40.23 -39.24
CA LEU A 57 -23.48 40.70 -38.50
C LEU A 57 -22.70 41.71 -39.35
N ASN A 58 -22.65 42.97 -38.89
CA ASN A 58 -21.87 44.04 -39.50
C ASN A 58 -20.64 44.35 -38.64
N VAL A 59 -19.63 45.00 -39.20
CA VAL A 59 -18.49 45.48 -38.40
C VAL A 59 -19.02 46.41 -37.30
N ASN A 60 -18.68 46.11 -36.04
CA ASN A 60 -19.21 46.73 -34.79
C ASN A 60 -20.58 46.23 -34.28
N SER A 61 -21.18 45.18 -34.85
CA SER A 61 -22.34 44.52 -34.21
C SER A 61 -21.90 43.56 -33.10
N ILE A 62 -22.63 43.55 -31.98
CA ILE A 62 -22.44 42.60 -30.87
C ILE A 62 -23.30 41.36 -31.15
N ALA A 63 -22.77 40.17 -30.86
CA ALA A 63 -23.52 38.92 -31.01
C ALA A 63 -24.77 38.90 -30.11
N PRO A 64 -25.91 38.38 -30.60
CA PRO A 64 -27.14 38.31 -29.81
C PRO A 64 -27.07 37.31 -28.64
N GLU A 65 -26.14 36.37 -28.71
CA GLU A 65 -25.86 35.39 -27.66
C GLU A 65 -24.43 35.55 -27.15
N GLU A 66 -24.22 35.18 -25.90
CA GLU A 66 -22.90 35.16 -25.30
C GLU A 66 -22.05 34.07 -25.98
N ILE A 67 -21.06 34.49 -26.77
CA ILE A 67 -20.12 33.57 -27.39
C ILE A 67 -19.05 33.23 -26.34
N ILE A 68 -19.28 32.14 -25.61
CA ILE A 68 -18.31 31.57 -24.68
C ILE A 68 -17.31 30.72 -25.48
N ALA A 69 -16.05 30.72 -25.07
CA ALA A 69 -15.04 29.88 -25.71
C ALA A 69 -15.45 28.39 -25.67
N PRO A 70 -15.23 27.61 -26.74
CA PRO A 70 -15.58 26.18 -26.76
C PRO A 70 -14.66 25.32 -25.87
N PHE A 71 -13.75 25.94 -25.10
CA PHE A 71 -12.83 25.27 -24.20
C PHE A 71 -12.49 26.17 -23.01
N LYS A 72 -12.20 25.54 -21.88
CA LYS A 72 -11.80 26.23 -20.65
C LYS A 72 -10.28 26.28 -20.54
N PHE A 73 -9.74 27.37 -19.99
CA PHE A 73 -8.30 27.53 -19.78
C PHE A 73 -7.90 27.02 -18.41
N ALA A 74 -6.85 26.20 -18.34
CA ALA A 74 -6.35 25.69 -17.07
C ALA A 74 -5.52 26.75 -16.33
N ILE A 75 -5.83 26.98 -15.05
CA ILE A 75 -4.99 27.82 -14.18
C ILE A 75 -3.84 26.95 -13.68
N GLN A 76 -2.63 27.24 -14.14
CA GLN A 76 -1.43 26.56 -13.66
C GLN A 76 -1.10 26.98 -12.22
N LYS A 77 -0.68 26.01 -11.41
CA LYS A 77 -0.12 26.28 -10.08
C LYS A 77 1.23 26.96 -10.19
N THR A 78 1.60 27.73 -9.18
CA THR A 78 2.97 28.25 -9.08
C THR A 78 3.93 27.11 -8.70
N PRO A 79 5.21 27.20 -9.06
CA PRO A 79 6.19 26.18 -8.68
C PRO A 79 6.25 25.91 -7.16
N ASP A 80 6.20 26.97 -6.36
CA ASP A 80 6.28 26.87 -4.89
C ASP A 80 5.07 26.16 -4.27
N GLU A 81 3.87 26.36 -4.83
CA GLU A 81 2.66 25.71 -4.33
C GLU A 81 2.65 24.24 -4.73
N LEU A 82 3.03 23.94 -5.98
CA LEU A 82 3.14 22.57 -6.46
C LEU A 82 4.15 21.77 -5.63
N GLU A 83 5.30 22.36 -5.30
CA GLU A 83 6.32 21.71 -4.49
C GLU A 83 5.84 21.44 -3.06
N LYS A 84 5.11 22.38 -2.45
CA LYS A 84 4.50 22.17 -1.12
C LYS A 84 3.48 21.04 -1.13
N GLU A 85 2.61 20.99 -2.14
CA GLU A 85 1.64 19.90 -2.27
C GLU A 85 2.32 18.54 -2.51
N ARG A 86 3.39 18.51 -3.31
CA ARG A 86 4.21 17.30 -3.52
C ARG A 86 4.87 16.82 -2.23
N GLN A 87 5.42 17.72 -1.44
CA GLN A 87 5.99 17.36 -0.13
C GLN A 87 4.92 16.81 0.82
N GLN A 88 3.72 17.42 0.83
CA GLN A 88 2.59 16.91 1.61
C GLN A 88 2.12 15.54 1.13
N ALA A 89 2.06 15.31 -0.19
CA ALA A 89 1.72 14.03 -0.78
C ALA A 89 2.77 12.95 -0.47
N ASN A 90 4.06 13.31 -0.45
CA ASN A 90 5.12 12.38 -0.04
C ASN A 90 4.98 11.97 1.43
N LEU A 91 4.69 12.91 2.32
CA LEU A 91 4.55 12.70 3.77
C LEU A 91 3.23 12.03 4.16
N SER A 92 2.21 12.04 3.29
CA SER A 92 0.94 11.37 3.54
C SER A 92 1.00 9.88 3.25
N VAL A 93 1.97 9.43 2.45
CA VAL A 93 2.20 8.01 2.18
C VAL A 93 2.89 7.38 3.39
N PRO A 94 2.24 6.44 4.10
CA PRO A 94 2.84 5.79 5.25
C PRO A 94 4.00 4.88 4.83
N VAL A 95 4.97 4.75 5.72
CA VAL A 95 6.10 3.82 5.53
C VAL A 95 5.65 2.38 5.70
N LEU A 96 6.15 1.49 4.82
CA LEU A 96 5.79 0.08 4.83
C LEU A 96 6.90 -0.77 5.48
N PHE A 97 6.49 -1.68 6.36
CA PHE A 97 7.36 -2.70 6.94
C PHE A 97 6.81 -4.09 6.66
N ASP A 98 7.70 -5.04 6.34
CA ASP A 98 7.35 -6.45 6.22
C ASP A 98 7.63 -7.17 7.53
N ARG A 99 6.62 -7.87 8.05
CA ARG A 99 6.78 -8.70 9.25
C ARG A 99 7.35 -10.05 8.87
N ASN A 100 8.41 -10.46 9.56
CA ASN A 100 8.95 -11.81 9.44
C ASN A 100 8.35 -12.75 10.51
N PRO A 101 7.49 -13.72 10.13
CA PRO A 101 6.78 -14.58 11.09
C PRO A 101 7.71 -15.60 11.77
N ASP A 102 8.85 -15.94 11.16
CA ASP A 102 9.73 -17.00 11.65
C ASP A 102 10.60 -16.55 12.84
N ILE A 103 10.79 -15.24 13.02
CA ILE A 103 11.75 -14.71 14.00
C ILE A 103 11.33 -15.07 15.43
N LEU A 104 10.04 -14.94 15.76
CA LEU A 104 9.53 -15.32 17.08
C LEU A 104 9.89 -16.78 17.42
N SER A 105 9.55 -17.70 16.52
CA SER A 105 9.78 -19.13 16.70
C SER A 105 11.27 -19.47 16.77
N ARG A 106 12.06 -18.88 15.86
CA ARG A 106 13.50 -19.07 15.80
C ARG A 106 14.18 -18.59 17.08
N GLN A 107 13.92 -17.36 17.50
CA GLN A 107 14.57 -16.78 18.68
C GLN A 107 14.15 -17.45 19.98
N SER A 108 12.87 -17.84 20.09
CA SER A 108 12.39 -18.62 21.23
C SER A 108 13.10 -19.98 21.35
N LEU A 109 13.31 -20.66 20.22
CA LEU A 109 14.05 -21.92 20.17
C LEU A 109 15.53 -21.72 20.50
N THR A 110 16.17 -20.71 19.91
CA THR A 110 17.58 -20.38 20.16
C THR A 110 17.82 -20.07 21.65
N LEU A 111 16.96 -19.27 22.28
CA LEU A 111 17.05 -18.97 23.72
C LEU A 111 16.88 -20.24 24.58
N LYS A 112 15.97 -21.13 24.19
CA LYS A 112 15.78 -22.41 24.88
C LYS A 112 17.03 -23.29 24.77
N GLN A 113 17.63 -23.40 23.59
CA GLN A 113 18.88 -24.15 23.38
C GLN A 113 20.03 -23.58 24.21
N PHE A 114 20.17 -22.26 24.25
CA PHE A 114 21.14 -21.58 25.11
C PHE A 114 20.95 -21.95 26.60
N GLN A 115 19.70 -21.87 27.09
CA GLN A 115 19.38 -22.26 28.46
C GLN A 115 19.74 -23.73 28.74
N GLU A 116 19.40 -24.64 27.82
CA GLU A 116 19.70 -26.07 27.97
C GLU A 116 21.20 -26.36 27.98
N GLU A 117 21.98 -25.74 27.08
CA GLU A 117 23.43 -25.86 27.03
C GLU A 117 24.10 -25.36 28.31
N LEU A 118 23.65 -24.21 28.83
CA LEU A 118 24.11 -23.66 30.10
C LEU A 118 23.83 -24.61 31.27
N VAL A 119 22.58 -25.06 31.42
CA VAL A 119 22.19 -25.95 32.51
C VAL A 119 22.92 -27.30 32.42
N ASN A 120 23.09 -27.84 31.22
CA ASN A 120 23.82 -29.07 31.00
C ASN A 120 25.30 -28.92 31.35
N PHE A 121 25.92 -27.79 31.00
CA PHE A 121 27.30 -27.49 31.39
C PHE A 121 27.44 -27.42 32.92
N LEU A 122 26.53 -26.71 33.60
CA LEU A 122 26.55 -26.61 35.06
C LEU A 122 26.43 -27.99 35.72
N LYS A 123 25.49 -28.83 35.26
CA LYS A 123 25.32 -30.21 35.77
C LYS A 123 26.55 -31.09 35.54
N ARG A 124 27.12 -31.09 34.33
CA ARG A 124 28.28 -31.93 33.98
C ARG A 124 29.52 -31.61 34.79
N ASN A 125 29.67 -30.36 35.22
CA ASN A 125 30.79 -29.92 36.03
C ASN A 125 30.49 -29.92 37.54
N ASN A 126 29.37 -30.52 37.99
CA ASN A 126 28.91 -30.52 39.38
C ASN A 126 28.72 -29.09 39.96
N LEU A 127 28.39 -28.13 39.10
CA LEU A 127 28.11 -26.73 39.42
C LEU A 127 26.59 -26.48 39.45
N ASP A 128 25.81 -27.47 39.86
CA ASP A 128 24.34 -27.44 39.87
C ASP A 128 23.75 -26.71 41.10
N GLY A 129 24.63 -26.19 41.98
CA GLY A 129 24.27 -25.43 43.18
C GLY A 129 24.13 -26.27 44.44
N GLN A 130 24.34 -27.60 44.39
CA GLN A 130 24.21 -28.48 45.55
C GLN A 130 25.49 -28.55 46.42
N GLN A 131 26.66 -28.22 45.87
CA GLN A 131 27.92 -28.19 46.63
C GLN A 131 28.29 -26.76 47.02
N ARG A 132 28.38 -26.49 48.34
CA ARG A 132 28.87 -25.24 48.93
C ARG A 132 30.40 -25.15 48.83
N ASP A 133 30.92 -25.19 47.61
CA ASP A 133 32.35 -24.99 47.41
C ASP A 133 32.60 -23.51 47.11
N ASP A 134 33.15 -22.80 48.11
CA ASP A 134 33.53 -21.38 48.03
C ASP A 134 34.68 -21.14 47.04
N THR A 135 35.15 -22.19 46.37
CA THR A 135 36.30 -22.13 45.49
C THR A 135 35.95 -22.52 44.04
N LEU A 136 35.28 -21.61 43.33
CA LEU A 136 35.44 -21.51 41.88
C LEU A 136 36.91 -21.14 41.59
N THR A 137 37.78 -22.14 41.65
CA THR A 137 39.24 -22.00 41.54
C THR A 137 39.67 -21.72 40.10
N ARG A 138 40.95 -21.37 39.92
CA ARG A 138 41.63 -21.29 38.62
C ARG A 138 41.42 -22.55 37.74
N ASN A 139 41.13 -23.71 38.34
CA ASN A 139 40.92 -24.98 37.62
C ASN A 139 39.55 -25.05 36.91
N THR A 140 38.52 -24.36 37.40
CA THR A 140 37.22 -24.26 36.69
C THR A 140 37.24 -23.19 35.62
N LYS A 141 38.20 -22.26 35.66
CA LYS A 141 38.28 -21.16 34.70
C LYS A 141 38.55 -21.63 33.26
N VAL A 142 39.49 -22.54 33.04
CA VAL A 142 39.84 -23.03 31.69
C VAL A 142 38.65 -23.71 30.96
N PRO A 143 37.90 -24.65 31.56
CA PRO A 143 36.74 -25.22 30.91
C PRO A 143 35.59 -24.22 30.74
N VAL A 144 35.42 -23.26 31.67
CA VAL A 144 34.43 -22.18 31.54
C VAL A 144 34.79 -21.24 30.39
N ASP A 145 36.03 -20.81 30.28
CA ASP A 145 36.49 -19.90 29.21
C ASP A 145 36.24 -20.54 27.83
N SER A 146 36.57 -21.83 27.69
CA SER A 146 36.32 -22.59 26.47
C SER A 146 34.81 -22.69 26.15
N PHE A 147 33.98 -22.93 27.17
CA PHE A 147 32.54 -22.99 27.02
C PHE A 147 31.93 -21.63 26.63
N LEU A 148 32.34 -20.55 27.29
CA LEU A 148 31.90 -19.20 26.98
C LEU A 148 32.30 -18.79 25.56
N GLN A 149 33.48 -19.18 25.08
CA GLN A 149 33.88 -18.92 23.70
C GLN A 149 32.93 -19.59 22.70
N VAL A 150 32.53 -20.86 22.95
CA VAL A 150 31.55 -21.56 22.11
C VAL A 150 30.20 -20.85 22.12
N LEU A 151 29.71 -20.45 23.30
CA LEU A 151 28.45 -19.72 23.43
C LEU A 151 28.48 -18.36 22.72
N ASN A 152 29.56 -17.60 22.91
CA ASN A 152 29.73 -16.29 22.31
C ASN A 152 29.73 -16.35 20.78
N ILE A 153 30.40 -17.35 20.19
CA ILE A 153 30.39 -17.56 18.74
C ILE A 153 28.99 -17.98 18.28
N LYS A 154 28.39 -18.97 18.95
CA LYS A 154 27.12 -19.57 18.51
C LYS A 154 25.93 -18.61 18.59
N TYR A 155 25.88 -17.79 19.64
CA TYR A 155 24.76 -16.90 19.93
C TYR A 155 25.09 -15.41 19.73
N SER A 156 26.28 -15.11 19.18
CA SER A 156 26.78 -13.74 18.98
C SER A 156 26.76 -12.90 20.27
N LEU A 157 27.13 -13.53 21.38
CA LEU A 157 27.18 -12.92 22.71
C LEU A 157 28.61 -12.47 23.07
N GLN A 158 28.72 -11.67 24.12
CA GLN A 158 30.00 -11.23 24.69
C GLN A 158 30.07 -11.57 26.19
N LEU A 159 29.72 -12.81 26.54
CA LEU A 159 29.77 -13.29 27.91
C LEU A 159 31.22 -13.41 28.38
N ASN A 160 31.49 -12.82 29.54
CA ASN A 160 32.75 -12.95 30.25
C ASN A 160 32.61 -13.89 31.46
N PHE A 161 33.71 -14.13 32.16
CA PHE A 161 33.70 -14.99 33.35
C PHE A 161 32.78 -14.44 34.44
N ASP A 162 32.69 -13.12 34.62
CA ASP A 162 31.79 -12.50 35.61
C ASP A 162 30.31 -12.78 35.30
N ALA A 163 29.93 -12.80 34.02
CA ALA A 163 28.61 -13.21 33.58
C ALA A 163 28.32 -14.68 33.90
N PHE A 164 29.33 -15.54 33.72
CA PHE A 164 29.21 -16.93 34.15
C PHE A 164 29.00 -17.04 35.67
N LEU A 165 29.75 -16.27 36.47
CA LEU A 165 29.55 -16.22 37.93
C LEU A 165 28.13 -15.77 38.26
N ASP A 166 27.63 -14.69 37.65
CA ASP A 166 26.27 -14.22 37.85
C ASP A 166 25.23 -15.31 37.48
N LEU A 167 25.42 -16.04 36.36
CA LEU A 167 24.54 -17.15 35.96
C LEU A 167 24.58 -18.31 36.96
N TYR A 168 25.76 -18.67 37.44
CA TYR A 168 25.95 -19.71 38.45
C TYR A 168 25.26 -19.33 39.77
N GLU A 169 25.41 -18.09 40.21
CA GLU A 169 24.76 -17.55 41.41
C GLU A 169 23.23 -17.59 41.28
N LEU A 170 22.68 -17.19 40.13
CA LEU A 170 21.24 -17.33 39.87
C LEU A 170 20.78 -18.78 39.87
N GLN A 171 21.58 -19.71 39.37
CA GLN A 171 21.26 -21.14 39.40
C GLN A 171 21.22 -21.65 40.83
N ARG A 172 22.22 -21.29 41.65
CA ARG A 172 22.29 -21.65 43.07
C ARG A 172 21.12 -21.10 43.88
N GLU A 173 20.69 -19.88 43.58
CA GLU A 173 19.53 -19.23 44.20
C GLU A 173 18.18 -19.76 43.65
N ASN A 174 18.19 -20.72 42.72
CA ASN A 174 17.02 -21.22 41.98
C ASN A 174 16.24 -20.13 41.18
N LEU A 175 16.89 -18.99 40.91
CA LEU A 175 16.29 -17.86 40.19
C LEU A 175 16.49 -17.94 38.68
N LEU A 176 17.45 -18.74 38.19
CA LEU A 176 17.80 -18.82 36.77
C LEU A 176 16.61 -19.19 35.88
N SER A 177 15.82 -20.19 36.30
CA SER A 177 14.64 -20.63 35.54
C SER A 177 13.57 -19.53 35.45
N GLY A 178 13.37 -18.78 36.54
CA GLY A 178 12.48 -17.63 36.58
C GLY A 178 12.96 -16.50 35.68
N TRP A 179 14.26 -16.22 35.69
CA TRP A 179 14.89 -15.22 34.82
C TRP A 179 14.63 -15.53 33.34
N PHE A 180 14.93 -16.75 32.89
CA PHE A 180 14.66 -17.17 31.50
C PHE A 180 13.17 -17.15 31.15
N LYS A 181 12.29 -17.47 32.11
CA LYS A 181 10.84 -17.38 31.92
C LYS A 181 10.40 -15.94 31.66
N VAL A 182 10.89 -14.97 32.44
CA VAL A 182 10.60 -13.54 32.23
C VAL A 182 11.09 -13.09 30.87
N VAL A 183 12.34 -13.41 30.51
CA VAL A 183 12.91 -13.03 29.20
C VAL A 183 12.08 -13.61 28.05
N ARG A 184 11.79 -14.92 28.09
CA ARG A 184 11.03 -15.59 27.02
C ARG A 184 9.63 -15.02 26.83
N ASN A 185 8.92 -14.77 27.94
CA ASN A 185 7.58 -14.21 27.89
C ASN A 185 7.59 -12.81 27.26
N ASN A 186 8.56 -11.98 27.66
CA ASN A 186 8.71 -10.64 27.10
C ASN A 186 9.10 -10.65 25.63
N LEU A 187 10.05 -11.51 25.22
CA LEU A 187 10.38 -11.68 23.80
C LEU A 187 9.14 -12.04 22.98
N SER A 188 8.32 -12.99 23.46
CA SER A 188 7.09 -13.37 22.78
C SER A 188 6.13 -12.20 22.62
N GLN A 189 5.93 -11.41 23.66
CA GLN A 189 5.08 -10.22 23.62
C GLN A 189 5.63 -9.18 22.64
N MET A 190 6.93 -8.88 22.70
CA MET A 190 7.58 -7.86 21.87
C MET A 190 7.55 -8.22 20.39
N TYR A 191 7.80 -9.48 20.03
CA TYR A 191 7.69 -9.94 18.64
C TYR A 191 6.26 -9.92 18.14
N THR A 192 5.27 -10.11 19.02
CA THR A 192 3.85 -9.97 18.68
C THR A 192 3.54 -8.50 18.36
N THR A 193 3.96 -7.58 19.23
CA THR A 193 3.83 -6.13 19.01
C THR A 193 4.54 -5.70 17.72
N GLY A 194 5.79 -6.12 17.53
CA GLY A 194 6.63 -5.79 16.38
C GLY A 194 7.76 -4.84 16.75
N ILE A 195 8.98 -5.21 16.35
CA ILE A 195 10.23 -4.47 16.61
C ILE A 195 10.75 -3.98 15.27
N LEU A 196 10.87 -2.66 15.13
CA LEU A 196 11.36 -1.97 13.93
C LEU A 196 12.87 -2.18 13.74
N ASP A 197 13.30 -2.33 12.49
CA ASP A 197 14.71 -2.39 12.10
C ASP A 197 15.38 -1.01 11.98
N ARG A 198 14.58 0.06 12.00
CA ARG A 198 14.98 1.47 11.90
C ARG A 198 14.39 2.29 13.03
N SER A 199 14.99 3.45 13.30
CA SER A 199 14.47 4.35 14.33
C SER A 199 13.21 5.05 13.86
N LYS A 200 12.26 5.24 14.78
CA LYS A 200 11.04 6.03 14.56
C LYS A 200 11.39 7.48 14.14
N ALA A 201 12.55 7.99 14.58
CA ALA A 201 13.03 9.33 14.23
C ALA A 201 13.49 9.47 12.77
N GLU A 202 13.68 8.38 12.03
CA GLU A 202 14.00 8.41 10.59
C GLU A 202 12.77 8.77 9.73
N PHE A 203 11.57 8.70 10.32
CA PHE A 203 10.30 8.85 9.63
C PHE A 203 9.56 10.08 10.16
N GLN A 204 8.91 10.80 9.26
CA GLN A 204 8.06 11.97 9.59
C GLN A 204 6.57 11.65 9.43
N GLU A 205 6.29 10.50 8.83
CA GLU A 205 4.97 9.96 8.56
C GLU A 205 4.25 9.66 9.88
N LYS A 206 2.95 9.97 9.93
CA LYS A 206 2.13 9.77 11.12
C LYS A 206 1.74 8.32 11.35
N GLN A 207 1.88 7.49 10.33
CA GLN A 207 1.38 6.12 10.29
C GLN A 207 2.43 5.19 9.68
N ILE A 208 2.46 3.97 10.20
CA ILE A 208 3.29 2.87 9.73
C ILE A 208 2.36 1.78 9.26
N VAL A 209 2.58 1.26 8.06
CA VAL A 209 1.88 0.08 7.57
C VAL A 209 2.77 -1.13 7.78
N VAL A 210 2.22 -2.19 8.35
CA VAL A 210 2.89 -3.49 8.49
C VAL A 210 2.18 -4.50 7.60
N SER A 211 2.93 -5.13 6.71
CA SER A 211 2.50 -6.23 5.85
C SER A 211 2.84 -7.57 6.47
N GLU A 212 1.84 -8.42 6.67
CA GLU A 212 2.00 -9.80 7.11
C GLU A 212 1.14 -10.72 6.23
N ASN A 213 1.75 -11.69 5.55
CA ASN A 213 1.05 -12.61 4.64
C ASN A 213 0.14 -11.90 3.62
N SER A 214 0.62 -10.79 3.05
CA SER A 214 -0.12 -9.93 2.11
C SER A 214 -1.30 -9.16 2.70
N ILE A 215 -1.44 -9.13 4.02
CA ILE A 215 -2.42 -8.29 4.72
C ILE A 215 -1.67 -7.08 5.29
N GLU A 216 -2.07 -5.89 4.86
CA GLU A 216 -1.54 -4.63 5.36
C GLU A 216 -2.41 -4.11 6.50
N THR A 217 -1.78 -3.82 7.64
CA THR A 217 -2.42 -3.22 8.82
C THR A 217 -1.71 -1.93 9.19
N THR A 218 -2.48 -0.89 9.47
CA THR A 218 -1.95 0.44 9.83
C THR A 218 -1.81 0.57 11.34
N TYR A 219 -0.67 1.08 11.78
CA TYR A 219 -0.30 1.32 13.18
C TYR A 219 0.15 2.76 13.37
N ASN A 220 0.02 3.28 14.60
CA ASN A 220 0.77 4.46 14.98
C ASN A 220 2.20 4.05 15.35
N PRO A 221 3.21 4.92 15.16
CA PRO A 221 4.59 4.63 15.56
C PRO A 221 4.73 4.22 17.03
N GLU A 222 3.90 4.76 17.92
CA GLU A 222 3.89 4.46 19.35
C GLU A 222 3.39 3.05 19.69
N ASP A 223 2.62 2.43 18.78
CA ASP A 223 2.10 1.07 18.98
C ASP A 223 3.15 -0.01 18.68
N LEU A 224 4.28 0.38 18.06
CA LEU A 224 5.40 -0.48 17.69
C LEU A 224 6.64 -0.18 18.54
N LEU A 225 7.58 -1.12 18.59
CA LEU A 225 8.76 -1.01 19.44
C LEU A 225 10.03 -0.72 18.63
N GLU A 226 10.88 0.14 19.16
CA GLU A 226 12.31 0.15 18.80
C GLU A 226 13.06 -0.93 19.58
N ILE A 227 14.19 -1.40 19.04
CA ILE A 227 15.06 -2.37 19.72
C ILE A 227 15.50 -1.90 21.13
N ARG A 228 15.74 -0.60 21.28
CA ARG A 228 16.13 0.02 22.55
C ARG A 228 14.97 0.04 23.55
N GLU A 229 13.77 0.36 23.09
CA GLU A 229 12.55 0.35 23.91
C GLU A 229 12.26 -1.07 24.40
N ALA A 230 12.32 -2.05 23.50
CA ALA A 230 12.16 -3.47 23.82
C ALA A 230 13.18 -3.93 24.88
N ASN A 231 14.47 -3.60 24.72
CA ASN A 231 15.49 -3.89 25.73
C ASN A 231 15.16 -3.28 27.10
N ASN A 232 14.76 -2.01 27.15
CA ASN A 232 14.43 -1.32 28.39
C ASN A 232 13.20 -1.92 29.09
N LEU A 233 12.20 -2.34 28.31
CA LEU A 233 11.02 -3.02 28.82
C LEU A 233 11.40 -4.34 29.49
N VAL A 234 12.24 -5.19 28.87
CA VAL A 234 12.68 -6.43 29.51
C VAL A 234 13.45 -6.14 30.81
N LYS A 235 14.37 -5.17 30.79
CA LYS A 235 15.13 -4.77 31.98
C LYS A 235 14.21 -4.30 33.11
N SER A 236 13.19 -3.49 32.80
CA SER A 236 12.20 -3.02 33.78
C SER A 236 11.40 -4.18 34.37
N GLN A 237 10.94 -5.12 33.54
CA GLN A 237 10.22 -6.31 34.01
C GLN A 237 11.08 -7.20 34.89
N LEU A 238 12.36 -7.37 34.54
CA LEU A 238 13.33 -8.10 35.35
C LEU A 238 13.59 -7.41 36.69
N GLN A 239 13.73 -6.08 36.71
CA GLN A 239 13.91 -5.31 37.94
C GLN A 239 12.71 -5.44 38.90
N ASN A 240 11.50 -5.45 38.35
CA ASN A 240 10.26 -5.61 39.11
C ASN A 240 10.13 -7.03 39.69
N GLN A 241 10.48 -8.05 38.91
CA GLN A 241 10.39 -9.45 39.34
C GLN A 241 11.51 -9.85 40.32
N PHE A 242 12.69 -9.25 40.21
CA PHE A 242 13.86 -9.53 41.05
C PHE A 242 14.39 -8.25 41.71
N PRO A 243 13.65 -7.67 42.68
CA PRO A 243 14.06 -6.44 43.35
C PRO A 243 15.46 -6.58 43.99
N GLN A 244 16.27 -5.52 43.90
CA GLN A 244 17.61 -5.42 44.50
C GLN A 244 18.66 -6.42 43.97
N ASN A 245 18.35 -7.24 42.97
CA ASN A 245 19.33 -8.17 42.38
C ASN A 245 20.00 -7.54 41.14
N GLN A 246 21.12 -6.85 41.34
CA GLN A 246 21.86 -6.21 40.23
C GLN A 246 22.41 -7.20 39.20
N ARG A 247 22.64 -8.47 39.58
CA ARG A 247 23.15 -9.52 38.68
C ARG A 247 22.17 -9.77 37.54
N VAL A 248 20.87 -9.79 37.84
CA VAL A 248 19.77 -9.98 36.89
C VAL A 248 19.83 -8.95 35.76
N LEU A 249 20.14 -7.69 36.08
CA LEU A 249 20.23 -6.61 35.09
C LEU A 249 21.52 -6.68 34.27
N ARG A 250 22.66 -6.98 34.89
CA ARG A 250 23.93 -7.19 34.17
C ARG A 250 23.84 -8.34 33.17
N LEU A 251 23.18 -9.43 33.56
CA LEU A 251 22.93 -10.55 32.66
C LEU A 251 22.02 -10.17 31.51
N ALA A 252 20.97 -9.38 31.77
CA ALA A 252 20.10 -8.87 30.72
C ALA A 252 20.89 -8.06 29.67
N GLU A 253 21.83 -7.21 30.10
CA GLU A 253 22.68 -6.42 29.20
C GLU A 253 23.56 -7.26 28.29
N GLN A 254 24.07 -8.38 28.80
CA GLN A 254 25.00 -9.23 28.05
C GLN A 254 24.28 -10.28 27.20
N ILE A 255 23.10 -10.75 27.63
CA ILE A 255 22.39 -11.86 27.00
C ILE A 255 21.33 -11.35 26.01
N LEU A 256 20.52 -10.34 26.35
CA LEU A 256 19.41 -9.91 25.50
C LEU A 256 19.81 -9.53 24.06
N PRO A 257 20.94 -8.84 23.81
CA PRO A 257 21.33 -8.46 22.45
C PRO A 257 21.49 -9.63 21.47
N GLY A 258 21.77 -10.85 21.96
CA GLY A 258 21.88 -12.05 21.10
C GLY A 258 20.55 -12.66 20.68
N PHE A 259 19.43 -12.27 21.31
CA PHE A 259 18.11 -12.89 21.07
C PHE A 259 17.02 -11.89 20.71
N LEU A 260 17.25 -10.60 20.97
CA LEU A 260 16.34 -9.53 20.63
C LEU A 260 16.83 -8.89 19.33
N ILE A 261 16.15 -9.19 18.23
CA ILE A 261 16.41 -8.62 16.91
C ILE A 261 15.13 -8.00 16.35
N PRO A 262 15.20 -7.08 15.38
CA PRO A 262 14.03 -6.60 14.68
C PRO A 262 13.26 -7.72 13.97
N ASN A 263 11.93 -7.61 13.91
CA ASN A 263 11.08 -8.49 13.11
C ASN A 263 10.16 -7.76 12.13
N LEU A 264 10.22 -6.43 12.12
CA LEU A 264 9.62 -5.57 11.12
C LEU A 264 10.74 -4.96 10.30
N ASN A 265 10.81 -5.31 9.02
CA ASN A 265 11.86 -4.86 8.11
C ASN A 265 11.32 -3.77 7.20
N TYR A 266 12.00 -2.63 7.10
CA TYR A 266 11.56 -1.54 6.25
C TYR A 266 11.57 -1.93 4.76
N ASN A 267 10.41 -1.83 4.11
CA ASN A 267 10.27 -2.07 2.68
C ASN A 267 10.47 -0.77 1.91
N GLU A 268 11.75 -0.45 1.69
CA GLU A 268 12.15 0.77 0.98
C GLU A 268 11.58 0.82 -0.44
N LYS A 269 11.62 -0.30 -1.16
CA LYS A 269 11.19 -0.36 -2.56
C LYS A 269 9.74 0.04 -2.72
N ILE A 270 8.83 -0.62 -2.01
CA ILE A 270 7.39 -0.34 -2.13
C ILE A 270 7.07 1.04 -1.57
N THR A 271 7.70 1.43 -0.46
CA THR A 271 7.48 2.76 0.12
C THR A 271 7.85 3.86 -0.86
N GLN A 272 9.02 3.79 -1.50
CA GLN A 272 9.44 4.80 -2.46
C GLN A 272 8.58 4.81 -3.72
N THR A 273 8.20 3.65 -4.26
CA THR A 273 7.27 3.59 -5.39
C THR A 273 5.94 4.27 -5.07
N ARG A 274 5.33 3.98 -3.91
CA ARG A 274 4.08 4.64 -3.50
C ARG A 274 4.24 6.14 -3.32
N LYS A 275 5.39 6.59 -2.80
CA LYS A 275 5.72 8.01 -2.65
C LYS A 275 5.87 8.71 -3.99
N GLU A 276 6.56 8.09 -4.95
CA GLU A 276 6.72 8.61 -6.31
C GLU A 276 5.38 8.71 -7.03
N GLU A 277 4.53 7.69 -6.92
CA GLU A 277 3.16 7.69 -7.45
C GLU A 277 2.33 8.83 -6.84
N ALA A 278 2.35 8.99 -5.52
CA ALA A 278 1.61 10.07 -4.84
C ALA A 278 2.10 11.47 -5.25
N VAL A 279 3.40 11.65 -5.44
CA VAL A 279 4.00 12.92 -5.90
C VAL A 279 3.65 13.20 -7.37
N HIS A 280 3.61 12.15 -8.21
CA HIS A 280 3.24 12.26 -9.61
C HIS A 280 1.75 12.61 -9.79
N ASP A 281 0.89 12.07 -8.94
CA ASP A 281 -0.56 12.29 -9.00
C ASP A 281 -1.00 13.69 -8.51
N VAL A 282 -0.07 14.52 -8.02
CA VAL A 282 -0.35 15.91 -7.65
C VAL A 282 -0.70 16.73 -8.91
N PRO A 283 -1.92 17.29 -9.00
CA PRO A 283 -2.37 17.98 -10.21
C PRO A 283 -1.62 19.30 -10.41
N LEU A 284 -1.18 19.54 -11.65
CA LEU A 284 -0.45 20.76 -12.05
C LEU A 284 -1.31 22.03 -12.07
N THR A 285 -2.64 21.87 -12.05
CA THR A 285 -3.60 22.95 -12.28
C THR A 285 -4.52 23.13 -11.06
N ARG A 286 -4.85 24.38 -10.72
CA ARG A 286 -5.82 24.70 -9.66
C ARG A 286 -7.28 24.47 -10.10
N GLY A 287 -7.51 24.42 -11.40
CA GLY A 287 -8.84 24.30 -12.00
C GLY A 287 -8.87 24.93 -13.40
N TYR A 288 -10.08 25.19 -13.88
CA TYR A 288 -10.32 25.76 -15.21
C TYR A 288 -11.17 27.04 -15.08
N VAL A 289 -10.85 28.05 -15.89
CA VAL A 289 -11.66 29.28 -16.04
C VAL A 289 -12.47 29.18 -17.32
N GLU A 290 -13.73 29.59 -17.23
CA GLU A 290 -14.67 29.72 -18.36
C GLU A 290 -14.45 31.01 -19.14
#